data_AF-A0A927XAR4-F1
#
_entry.id   AF-A0A927XAR4-F1
#
_cell.length_a   1.000
_cell.length_b   1.000
_cell.length_c   1.000
_cell.angle_alpha   90.00
_cell.angle_beta   90.00
_cell.angle_gamma   90.00
#
_symmetry.space_group_name_H-M   'P 1'
#
loop_
_entity.id
_entity.type
_entity.pdbx_description
1 polymer ?
#
loop_
_entity_poly.entity_id
_entity_poly.type
_entity_poly.pdbx_seq_one_letter_code
_entity_poly.pdbx_strand_id
1 'polypeptide(L)'
;MKKYIFLIIGLICIKLANASFITDDINICGIASIFASNLYLEDESVSSDNIEVIDYEISENVLYVTPVNREVILPISGIISTVTKDYIEIESANNIYKIYNVKTDYRLYQYYKKNTILGYSDEYYIESENYQTIVSYFVFNYEEV
;
A
#
# COMPACT_ATOMS: atom_id res chain seq x y z
N MET A 1 11.27 -8.81 26.52
CA MET A 1 12.59 -9.35 26.09
C MET A 1 12.54 -10.75 25.47
N LYS A 2 11.72 -11.71 25.94
CA LYS A 2 11.67 -13.08 25.38
C LYS A 2 11.17 -13.19 23.92
N LYS A 3 10.36 -12.25 23.44
CA LYS A 3 9.77 -12.29 22.08
C LYS A 3 10.79 -12.11 20.93
N TYR A 4 11.93 -11.48 21.20
CA TYR A 4 12.94 -11.18 20.17
C TYR A 4 14.07 -12.21 20.09
N ILE A 5 14.13 -13.14 21.07
CA ILE A 5 15.17 -14.17 21.13
C ILE A 5 15.01 -15.14 19.95
N PHE A 6 13.78 -15.53 19.61
CA PHE A 6 13.53 -16.40 18.45
C PHE A 6 13.83 -15.73 17.11
N LEU A 7 13.62 -14.41 16.99
CA LEU A 7 13.95 -13.62 15.81
C LEU A 7 15.48 -13.56 15.60
N ILE A 8 16.21 -13.29 16.68
CA ILE A 8 17.68 -13.22 16.66
C ILE A 8 18.27 -14.60 16.36
N ILE A 9 17.71 -15.67 16.94
CA ILE A 9 18.13 -17.05 16.66
C ILE A 9 17.85 -17.42 15.20
N GLY A 10 16.68 -17.06 14.66
CA GLY A 10 16.34 -17.29 13.25
C GLY A 10 17.31 -16.61 12.29
N LEU A 11 17.63 -15.34 12.53
CA LEU A 11 18.60 -14.59 11.73
C LEU A 11 20.03 -15.17 11.83
N ILE A 12 20.43 -15.65 13.01
CA ILE A 12 21.72 -16.30 13.24
C ILE A 12 21.79 -17.66 12.55
N CYS A 13 20.71 -18.46 12.56
CA CYS A 13 20.63 -19.73 11.85
C CYS A 13 20.75 -19.57 10.33
N ILE A 14 20.12 -18.54 9.76
CA ILE A 14 20.23 -18.20 8.33
C ILE A 14 21.67 -17.82 7.97
N LYS A 15 22.35 -17.06 8.85
CA LYS A 15 23.73 -16.63 8.64
C LYS A 15 24.76 -17.77 8.80
N LEU A 16 24.50 -18.73 9.70
CA LEU A 16 25.37 -19.88 9.97
C LEU A 16 25.22 -21.01 8.94
N ALA A 17 24.07 -21.11 8.27
CA ALA A 17 23.79 -22.18 7.31
C ALA A 17 24.52 -22.06 5.97
N ASN A 18 25.39 -21.06 5.76
CA ASN A 18 26.03 -20.75 4.48
C ASN A 18 24.98 -20.63 3.35
N ALA A 19 24.49 -19.41 3.14
CA ALA A 19 23.47 -19.05 2.17
C ALA A 19 23.94 -19.16 0.70
N SER A 20 24.35 -20.36 0.28
CA SER A 20 24.50 -20.73 -1.14
C SER A 20 23.39 -21.67 -1.62
N PHE A 21 22.47 -22.07 -0.73
CA PHE A 21 21.28 -22.86 -1.06
C PHE A 21 19.97 -22.06 -1.01
N ILE A 22 20.06 -20.79 -0.63
CA ILE A 22 18.91 -19.90 -0.45
C ILE A 22 19.22 -18.61 -1.23
N THR A 23 19.49 -18.74 -2.52
CA THR A 23 19.91 -17.62 -3.38
C THR A 23 19.06 -17.44 -4.62
N ASP A 24 17.91 -18.10 -4.73
CA ASP A 24 16.93 -17.75 -5.75
C ASP A 24 15.60 -17.42 -5.04
N ASP A 25 15.38 -16.11 -4.87
CA ASP A 25 14.11 -15.46 -4.60
C ASP A 25 13.30 -15.94 -3.38
N ILE A 26 13.91 -15.91 -2.19
CA ILE A 26 13.08 -15.59 -1.03
C ILE A 26 12.53 -14.18 -1.28
N ASN A 27 11.23 -14.07 -1.57
CA ASN A 27 10.51 -12.80 -1.65
C ASN A 27 10.51 -12.16 -0.25
N ILE A 28 11.64 -11.53 0.09
CA ILE A 28 11.87 -10.85 1.37
C ILE A 28 10.76 -9.81 1.58
N CYS A 29 10.26 -9.21 0.50
CA CYS A 29 9.11 -8.31 0.48
C CYS A 29 7.86 -9.05 0.96
N GLY A 30 7.53 -10.21 0.38
CA GLY A 30 6.41 -11.05 0.79
C GLY A 30 6.52 -11.54 2.23
N ILE A 31 7.71 -11.92 2.69
CA ILE A 31 7.95 -12.29 4.09
C ILE A 31 7.76 -11.07 5.01
N ALA A 32 8.32 -9.91 4.65
CA ALA A 32 8.13 -8.66 5.37
C ALA A 32 6.65 -8.21 5.38
N SER A 33 5.91 -8.42 4.28
CA SER A 33 4.47 -8.18 4.14
C SER A 33 3.67 -9.08 5.06
N ILE A 34 3.98 -10.37 5.12
CA ILE A 34 3.32 -11.31 6.02
C ILE A 34 3.62 -10.94 7.48
N PHE A 35 4.85 -10.57 7.82
CA PHE A 35 5.19 -10.16 9.18
C PHE A 35 4.57 -8.81 9.56
N ALA A 36 4.57 -7.83 8.66
CA ALA A 36 3.94 -6.53 8.88
C ALA A 36 2.42 -6.67 9.00
N SER A 37 1.79 -7.43 8.11
CA SER A 37 0.36 -7.75 8.19
C SER A 37 0.01 -8.39 9.54
N ASN A 38 0.79 -9.38 9.99
CA ASN A 38 0.58 -10.00 11.31
C ASN A 38 0.89 -9.07 12.51
N LEU A 39 1.74 -8.05 12.35
CA LEU A 39 2.03 -7.04 13.37
C LEU A 39 0.97 -5.93 13.42
N TYR A 40 0.27 -5.69 12.32
CA TYR A 40 -0.76 -4.67 12.14
C TYR A 40 -2.14 -5.25 11.83
N LEU A 41 -2.40 -6.51 12.24
CA LEU A 41 -3.75 -7.07 12.40
C LEU A 41 -4.47 -6.28 13.50
N GLU A 42 -4.77 -5.01 13.23
CA GLU A 42 -5.84 -4.30 13.91
C GLU A 42 -7.13 -4.92 13.39
N ASP A 43 -8.06 -5.21 14.31
CA ASP A 43 -9.45 -5.54 13.97
C ASP A 43 -9.89 -4.61 12.85
N GLU A 44 -10.38 -5.20 11.75
CA GLU A 44 -11.17 -4.51 10.73
C GLU A 44 -12.49 -4.04 11.36
N SER A 45 -12.42 -3.28 12.45
CA SER A 45 -13.48 -2.37 12.82
C SER A 45 -13.68 -1.47 11.61
N VAL A 46 -14.89 -1.53 11.09
CA VAL A 46 -15.40 -0.82 9.92
C VAL A 46 -15.34 0.67 10.24
N SER A 47 -14.15 1.25 10.16
CA SER A 47 -13.97 2.70 10.08
C SER A 47 -14.38 3.07 8.67
N SER A 48 -15.65 3.46 8.54
CA SER A 48 -16.21 4.02 7.31
C SER A 48 -15.69 5.44 7.11
N ASP A 49 -14.37 5.60 7.02
CA ASP A 49 -13.80 6.88 6.65
C ASP A 49 -13.98 7.00 5.14
N ASN A 50 -15.08 7.66 4.76
CA ASN A 50 -15.30 8.05 3.38
C ASN A 50 -14.14 8.93 2.92
N ILE A 51 -13.70 8.73 1.69
CA ILE A 51 -12.69 9.56 1.05
C ILE A 51 -13.42 10.51 0.12
N GLU A 52 -13.34 11.80 0.43
CA GLU A 52 -13.96 12.83 -0.40
C GLU A 52 -13.14 13.08 -1.66
N VAL A 53 -13.83 13.05 -2.80
CA VAL A 53 -13.25 13.32 -4.12
C VAL A 53 -14.12 14.34 -4.85
N ILE A 54 -13.50 15.13 -5.72
CA ILE A 54 -14.21 16.04 -6.64
C ILE A 54 -14.85 15.21 -7.75
N ASP A 55 -14.04 14.34 -8.37
CA ASP A 55 -14.48 13.45 -9.43
C ASP A 55 -13.65 12.15 -9.47
N TYR A 56 -14.21 11.11 -10.10
CA TYR A 56 -13.44 9.95 -10.52
C TYR A 56 -14.00 9.35 -11.82
N GLU A 57 -13.10 8.88 -12.70
CA GLU A 57 -13.44 8.20 -13.94
C GLU A 57 -12.76 6.84 -14.01
N ILE A 58 -13.45 5.84 -14.58
CA ILE A 58 -12.86 4.55 -14.89
C ILE A 58 -12.79 4.42 -16.41
N SER A 59 -11.57 4.38 -16.95
CA SER A 59 -11.33 4.24 -18.39
C SER A 59 -10.19 3.26 -18.64
N GLU A 60 -10.37 2.31 -19.56
CA GLU A 60 -9.37 1.30 -19.93
C GLU A 60 -8.76 0.52 -18.74
N ASN A 61 -9.58 0.22 -17.71
CA ASN A 61 -9.16 -0.42 -16.45
C ASN A 61 -8.25 0.43 -15.55
N VAL A 62 -8.22 1.74 -15.78
CA VAL A 62 -7.54 2.71 -14.94
C VAL A 62 -8.58 3.57 -14.23
N LEU A 63 -8.40 3.75 -12.92
CA LEU A 63 -9.19 4.66 -12.11
C LEU A 63 -8.48 6.02 -12.02
N TYR A 64 -9.04 7.04 -12.64
CA TYR A 64 -8.60 8.43 -12.54
C TYR A 64 -9.35 9.13 -11.40
N VAL A 65 -8.64 9.89 -10.58
CA VAL A 65 -9.21 10.50 -9.38
C VAL A 65 -8.72 11.93 -9.21
N THR A 66 -9.66 12.84 -8.95
CA THR A 66 -9.40 14.23 -8.61
C THR A 66 -9.72 14.44 -7.12
N PRO A 67 -8.72 14.50 -6.23
CA PRO A 67 -8.93 14.71 -4.81
C PRO A 67 -9.35 16.15 -4.49
N VAL A 68 -10.14 16.32 -3.43
CA VAL A 68 -10.58 17.62 -2.87
C VAL A 68 -9.39 18.47 -2.43
N ASN A 69 -8.60 17.96 -1.47
CA ASN A 69 -7.52 18.73 -0.83
C ASN A 69 -6.13 18.44 -1.39
N ARG A 70 -6.04 17.92 -2.62
CA ARG A 70 -4.80 17.38 -3.22
C ARG A 70 -4.18 16.19 -2.47
N GLU A 71 -4.71 15.82 -1.31
CA GLU A 71 -4.25 14.68 -0.53
C GLU A 71 -4.66 13.39 -1.22
N VAL A 72 -3.69 12.52 -1.46
CA VAL A 72 -3.94 11.19 -1.98
C VAL A 72 -4.04 10.25 -0.79
N ILE A 73 -5.26 9.77 -0.54
CA ILE A 73 -5.59 8.87 0.56
C ILE A 73 -6.23 7.63 -0.05
N LEU A 74 -5.79 6.44 0.38
CA LEU A 74 -6.34 5.18 -0.10
C LEU A 74 -6.93 4.36 1.06
N PRO A 75 -8.08 3.69 0.84
CA PRO A 75 -8.77 2.89 1.86
C PRO A 75 -8.16 1.49 1.99
N ILE A 76 -6.87 1.34 1.72
CA ILE A 76 -6.15 0.07 1.72
C ILE A 76 -4.89 0.17 2.58
N SER A 77 -4.49 -0.92 3.20
CA SER A 77 -3.14 -1.02 3.81
C SER A 77 -2.31 -2.00 3.02
N GLY A 78 -1.01 -1.78 2.91
CA GLY A 78 -0.14 -2.64 2.12
C GLY A 78 1.33 -2.31 2.26
N ILE A 79 2.17 -3.11 1.61
CA ILE A 79 3.60 -2.84 1.51
C ILE A 79 3.91 -2.17 0.19
N ILE A 80 4.76 -1.16 0.25
CA ILE A 80 5.31 -0.52 -0.94
C ILE A 80 6.34 -1.45 -1.57
N SER A 81 5.95 -2.16 -2.63
CA SER A 81 6.77 -3.15 -3.34
C SER A 81 7.65 -2.51 -4.40
N THR A 82 7.24 -1.36 -4.95
CA THR A 82 7.98 -0.61 -5.97
C THR A 82 7.85 0.89 -5.75
N VAL A 83 8.96 1.63 -5.92
CA VAL A 83 8.97 3.11 -5.97
C VAL A 83 9.77 3.52 -7.20
N THR A 84 9.11 4.19 -8.14
CA THR A 84 9.73 4.75 -9.35
C THR A 84 9.51 6.27 -9.40
N LYS A 85 9.96 6.90 -10.49
CA LYS A 85 9.66 8.31 -10.74
C LYS A 85 8.19 8.54 -11.14
N ASP A 86 7.55 7.53 -11.70
CA ASP A 86 6.24 7.67 -12.36
C ASP A 86 5.11 7.10 -11.48
N TYR A 87 5.41 6.04 -10.72
CA TYR A 87 4.45 5.36 -9.86
C TYR A 87 5.05 4.69 -8.62
N ILE A 88 4.15 4.38 -7.69
CA ILE A 88 4.38 3.53 -6.52
C ILE A 88 3.46 2.33 -6.61
N GLU A 89 3.98 1.16 -6.24
CA GLU A 89 3.20 -0.06 -6.16
C GLU A 89 2.96 -0.45 -4.70
N ILE A 90 1.69 -0.70 -4.37
CA ILE A 90 1.24 -1.14 -3.05
C ILE A 90 0.66 -2.55 -3.17
N GLU A 91 1.34 -3.52 -2.57
CA GLU A 91 0.85 -4.88 -2.40
C GLU A 91 -0.04 -4.95 -1.16
N SER A 92 -1.33 -5.24 -1.36
CA SER A 92 -2.32 -5.32 -0.29
C SER A 92 -3.08 -6.64 -0.35
N ALA A 93 -2.87 -7.50 0.64
CA ALA A 93 -3.46 -8.84 0.79
C ALA A 93 -3.44 -9.70 -0.50
N ASN A 94 -4.40 -9.48 -1.39
CA ASN A 94 -4.61 -10.24 -2.63
C ASN A 94 -4.66 -9.36 -3.90
N ASN A 95 -4.26 -8.10 -3.80
CA ASN A 95 -4.33 -7.17 -4.93
C ASN A 95 -3.10 -6.25 -4.96
N ILE A 96 -2.78 -5.79 -6.15
CA ILE A 96 -1.69 -4.86 -6.41
C ILE A 96 -2.30 -3.57 -6.95
N TYR A 97 -1.86 -2.45 -6.40
CA TYR A 97 -2.26 -1.12 -6.83
C TYR A 97 -1.03 -0.37 -7.28
N LYS A 98 -1.03 0.11 -8.53
CA LYS A 98 -0.03 1.06 -9.00
C LYS A 98 -0.63 2.45 -9.01
N ILE A 99 -0.03 3.35 -8.25
CA ILE A 99 -0.52 4.69 -8.03
C ILE A 99 0.45 5.65 -8.73
N TYR A 100 -0.08 6.38 -9.70
CA TYR A 100 0.69 7.28 -10.55
C TYR A 100 0.46 8.75 -10.20
N ASN A 101 1.41 9.59 -10.59
CA ASN A 101 1.36 11.05 -10.42
C ASN A 101 1.24 11.49 -8.94
N VAL A 102 1.83 10.75 -8.02
CA VAL A 102 1.81 11.11 -6.58
C VAL A 102 3.18 11.59 -6.15
N LYS A 103 3.24 12.81 -5.62
CA LYS A 103 4.47 13.34 -5.00
C LYS A 103 4.58 12.82 -3.58
N THR A 104 5.60 12.04 -3.30
CA THR A 104 5.81 11.44 -1.98
C THR A 104 7.26 10.98 -1.76
N ASP A 105 7.62 10.79 -0.49
CA ASP A 105 8.95 10.40 0.00
C ASP A 105 8.98 8.94 0.51
N TYR A 106 8.11 8.09 -0.02
CA TYR A 106 8.06 6.69 0.38
C TYR A 106 9.32 5.90 0.03
N ARG A 107 9.58 4.90 0.87
CA ARG A 107 10.71 3.98 0.71
C ARG A 107 10.20 2.60 0.32
N LEU A 108 11.03 1.90 -0.43
CA LEU A 108 10.83 0.49 -0.73
C LEU A 108 10.64 -0.31 0.57
N TYR A 109 9.65 -1.20 0.59
CA TYR A 109 9.23 -2.04 1.71
C TYR A 109 8.68 -1.30 2.93
N GLN A 110 8.37 -0.01 2.80
CA GLN A 110 7.63 0.69 3.82
C GLN A 110 6.17 0.22 3.83
N TYR A 111 5.63 0.02 5.03
CA TYR A 111 4.21 -0.27 5.21
C TYR A 111 3.41 1.02 5.11
N TYR A 112 2.42 1.03 4.21
CA TYR A 112 1.40 2.06 4.10
C TYR A 112 0.16 1.62 4.88
N LYS A 113 -0.29 2.47 5.80
CA LYS A 113 -1.52 2.25 6.58
C LYS A 113 -2.70 2.91 5.86
N LYS A 114 -3.84 2.20 5.81
CA LYS A 114 -5.10 2.74 5.25
C LYS A 114 -5.44 4.10 5.84
N ASN A 115 -6.06 4.94 5.02
CA ASN A 115 -6.53 6.27 5.40
C ASN A 115 -5.41 7.22 5.88
N THR A 116 -4.16 6.91 5.56
CA THR A 116 -3.05 7.86 5.76
C THR A 116 -2.73 8.57 4.45
N ILE A 117 -2.18 9.78 4.54
CA ILE A 117 -1.77 10.53 3.36
C ILE A 117 -0.63 9.77 2.69
N LEU A 118 -0.90 9.28 1.48
CA LEU A 118 0.09 8.68 0.59
C LEU A 118 0.99 9.75 -0.02
N GLY A 119 0.41 10.88 -0.38
CA GLY A 119 1.15 11.99 -0.94
C GLY A 119 0.20 13.05 -1.43
N TYR A 120 0.69 13.86 -2.35
CA TYR A 120 -0.09 14.98 -2.87
C TYR A 120 -0.11 14.99 -4.39
N SER A 121 -1.29 15.23 -4.96
CA SER A 121 -1.50 15.46 -6.37
C SER A 121 -2.78 16.24 -6.65
N ASP A 122 -2.79 17.00 -7.74
CA ASP A 122 -4.01 17.62 -8.28
C ASP A 122 -4.91 16.55 -8.95
N GLU A 123 -4.30 15.54 -9.56
CA GLU A 123 -4.96 14.37 -10.16
C GLU A 123 -4.05 13.16 -10.03
N TYR A 124 -4.59 12.00 -9.68
CA TYR A 124 -3.83 10.75 -9.64
C TYR A 124 -4.63 9.64 -10.30
N TYR A 125 -3.94 8.57 -10.69
CA TYR A 125 -4.63 7.42 -11.25
C TYR A 125 -4.07 6.11 -10.72
N ILE A 126 -4.94 5.11 -10.69
CA ILE A 126 -4.69 3.80 -10.09
C ILE A 126 -4.91 2.73 -11.14
N GLU A 127 -3.88 1.92 -11.39
CA GLU A 127 -4.02 0.67 -12.11
C GLU A 127 -4.12 -0.48 -11.10
N SER A 128 -5.17 -1.28 -11.22
CA SER A 128 -5.40 -2.44 -10.38
C SER A 128 -6.42 -3.38 -10.99
N GLU A 129 -6.34 -4.67 -10.66
CA GLU A 129 -7.38 -5.65 -11.06
C GLU A 129 -8.70 -5.45 -10.30
N ASN A 130 -8.66 -4.78 -9.14
CA ASN A 130 -9.84 -4.52 -8.31
C ASN A 130 -9.77 -3.12 -7.65
N TYR A 131 -10.10 -2.09 -8.42
CA TYR A 131 -10.26 -0.72 -7.93
C TYR A 131 -11.61 -0.47 -7.23
N GLN A 132 -12.56 -1.41 -7.33
CA GLN A 132 -13.90 -1.33 -6.74
C GLN A 132 -13.84 -1.27 -5.22
N THR A 133 -12.84 -1.94 -4.65
CA THR A 133 -12.52 -1.81 -3.22
C THR A 133 -12.25 -0.35 -2.85
N ILE A 134 -11.53 0.40 -3.69
CA ILE A 134 -11.24 1.82 -3.46
C ILE A 134 -12.48 2.69 -3.70
N VAL A 135 -13.14 2.50 -4.85
CA VAL A 135 -14.32 3.29 -5.25
C VAL A 135 -15.47 3.17 -4.24
N SER A 136 -15.61 2.03 -3.55
CA SER A 136 -16.65 1.84 -2.54
C SER A 136 -16.54 2.79 -1.33
N TYR A 137 -15.40 3.45 -1.14
CA TYR A 137 -15.17 4.46 -0.10
C TYR A 137 -15.23 5.89 -0.62
N PHE A 138 -15.34 6.10 -1.94
CA PHE A 138 -15.38 7.44 -2.52
C PHE A 138 -16.75 8.08 -2.33
N VAL A 139 -16.74 9.34 -1.90
CA VAL A 139 -17.92 10.19 -1.79
C VAL A 139 -17.66 11.49 -2.53
N PHE A 140 -18.56 11.86 -3.42
CA PHE A 140 -18.47 13.12 -4.15
C PHE A 140 -18.76 14.31 -3.23
N ASN A 141 -17.84 15.26 -3.19
CA ASN A 141 -18.07 16.54 -2.52
C ASN A 141 -18.59 17.57 -3.55
N TYR A 142 -19.92 17.74 -3.58
CA TYR A 142 -20.59 18.68 -4.49
C TYR A 142 -20.44 20.15 -4.09
N GLU A 143 -19.88 20.46 -2.91
CA GLU A 143 -19.69 21.85 -2.46
C GLU A 143 -18.41 22.49 -3.02
N GLU A 144 -17.47 21.69 -3.53
CA GLU A 144 -16.19 22.15 -4.09
C GLU A 144 -16.11 22.16 -5.62
N VAL A 145 -17.25 21.95 -6.32
CA VAL A 145 -17.36 21.98 -7.79
C VAL A 145 -17.66 23.38 -8.33
#